data_AF-A0A4Q7V4B3-F1
#
_entry.id   AF-A0A4Q7V4B3-F1
#
_cell.length_a   1.000
_cell.length_b   1.000
_cell.length_c   1.000
_cell.angle_alpha   90.00
_cell.angle_beta   90.00
_cell.angle_gamma   90.00
#
_symmetry.space_group_name_H-M   'P 1'
#
loop_
_entity.id
_entity.type
_entity.pdbx_description
1 polymer ?
#
loop_
_entity_poly.entity_id
_entity_poly.type
_entity_poly.pdbx_seq_one_letter_code
_entity_poly.pdbx_strand_id
1 'polypeptide(L)'
;MHSHERRRRDALRADREAVLAAAVWLRHEAVQQQYAGLQAPEHAYALASVLELLATRMADLDPPVRTHVVRVCRELIGDPMDRPAVRRTRRR
;
A
#
# COMPACT_ATOMS: atom_id res chain seq x y z
N MET A 1 -4.95 24.61 17.40
CA MET A 1 -5.17 24.33 15.96
C MET A 1 -4.03 23.52 15.29
N HIS A 2 -2.79 23.55 15.79
CA HIS A 2 -1.65 22.90 15.11
C HIS A 2 -1.54 21.36 15.26
N SER A 3 -2.18 20.76 16.26
CA SER A 3 -2.07 19.32 16.52
C SER A 3 -2.92 18.45 15.58
N HIS A 4 -4.06 18.94 15.10
CA HIS A 4 -4.91 18.21 14.15
C HIS A 4 -4.32 18.22 12.74
N GLU A 5 -3.83 19.36 12.30
CA GLU A 5 -3.19 19.51 10.99
C GLU A 5 -1.90 18.68 10.88
N ARG A 6 -1.09 18.65 11.95
CA ARG A 6 0.09 17.78 12.03
C ARG A 6 -0.30 16.30 11.94
N ARG A 7 -1.26 15.85 12.75
CA ARG A 7 -1.78 14.48 12.71
C ARG A 7 -2.29 14.08 11.33
N ARG A 8 -2.98 14.99 10.62
CA ARG A 8 -3.45 14.74 9.26
C ARG A 8 -2.29 14.55 8.28
N ARG A 9 -1.25 15.38 8.35
CA ARG A 9 -0.05 15.26 7.50
C ARG A 9 0.72 13.98 7.78
N ASP A 10 0.87 13.63 9.05
CA ASP A 10 1.56 12.41 9.47
C ASP A 10 0.81 11.16 8.97
N ALA A 11 -0.53 11.16 9.05
CA ALA A 11 -1.36 10.08 8.49
C ALA A 11 -1.21 9.96 6.96
N LEU A 12 -1.30 11.07 6.22
CA LEU A 12 -1.11 11.06 4.77
C LEU A 12 0.29 10.61 4.35
N ARG A 13 1.30 10.96 5.15
CA ARG A 13 2.67 10.49 4.94
C ARG A 13 2.78 8.98 5.13
N ALA A 14 2.22 8.44 6.23
CA ALA A 14 2.23 7.01 6.50
C ALA A 14 1.46 6.22 5.41
N ASP A 15 0.33 6.74 4.95
CA ASP A 15 -0.45 6.17 3.84
C ASP A 15 0.38 6.12 2.55
N ARG A 16 1.06 7.23 2.21
CA ARG A 16 1.97 7.30 1.06
C ARG A 16 3.10 6.28 1.15
N GLU A 17 3.74 6.18 2.32
CA GLU A 17 4.85 5.24 2.55
C GLU A 17 4.40 3.78 2.38
N ALA A 18 3.22 3.42 2.87
CA ALA A 18 2.66 2.08 2.70
C ALA A 18 2.43 1.72 1.22
N VAL A 19 1.89 2.66 0.43
CA VAL A 19 1.64 2.42 -1.01
C VAL A 19 2.94 2.34 -1.80
N LEU A 20 3.93 3.17 -1.48
CA LEU A 20 5.25 3.10 -2.12
C LEU A 20 5.98 1.79 -1.79
N ALA A 21 5.88 1.31 -0.54
CA ALA A 21 6.46 0.03 -0.15
C ALA A 21 5.86 -1.13 -0.97
N ALA A 22 4.54 -1.11 -1.19
CA ALA A 22 3.86 -2.10 -2.05
C ALA A 22 4.31 -2.03 -3.52
N ALA A 23 4.51 -0.83 -4.07
CA ALA A 23 5.03 -0.66 -5.42
C ALA A 23 6.46 -1.20 -5.56
N VAL A 24 7.33 -0.96 -4.58
CA VAL A 24 8.70 -1.52 -4.55
C VAL A 24 8.67 -3.04 -4.46
N TRP A 25 7.81 -3.58 -3.59
CA TRP A 25 7.63 -5.02 -3.43
C TRP A 25 7.22 -5.69 -4.75
N LEU A 26 6.24 -5.13 -5.47
CA LEU A 26 5.80 -5.65 -6.78
C LEU A 26 6.93 -5.72 -7.80
N ARG A 27 7.78 -4.69 -7.87
CA ARG A 27 8.93 -4.69 -8.79
C ARG A 27 9.97 -5.72 -8.41
N HIS A 28 10.25 -5.83 -7.12
CA HIS A 28 11.18 -6.84 -6.62
C HIS A 28 10.69 -8.25 -6.97
N GLU A 29 9.42 -8.53 -6.69
CA GLU A 29 8.80 -9.81 -6.99
C GLU A 29 8.77 -10.10 -8.49
N ALA A 30 8.46 -9.10 -9.33
CA ALA A 30 8.50 -9.23 -10.79
C ALA A 30 9.88 -9.65 -11.30
N VAL A 31 10.95 -9.05 -10.74
CA VAL A 31 12.33 -9.42 -11.07
C VAL A 31 12.62 -10.87 -10.67
N GLN A 32 12.22 -11.29 -9.46
CA GLN A 32 12.42 -12.67 -9.01
C GLN A 32 11.67 -13.68 -9.88
N GLN A 33 10.42 -13.39 -10.22
CA GLN A 33 9.58 -14.26 -11.05
C GLN A 33 10.11 -14.36 -12.49
N GLN A 34 10.63 -13.27 -13.05
CA GLN A 34 11.28 -13.28 -14.35
C GLN A 34 12.54 -14.17 -14.33
N TYR A 35 13.36 -14.11 -13.26
CA TYR A 35 14.49 -15.03 -13.09
C TYR A 35 14.04 -16.50 -12.94
N ALA A 36 12.87 -16.74 -12.34
CA ALA A 36 12.27 -18.07 -12.21
C ALA A 36 11.59 -18.59 -13.50
N GLY A 37 11.64 -17.82 -14.60
CA GLY A 37 11.08 -18.21 -15.90
C GLY A 37 9.57 -18.00 -16.05
N LEU A 38 8.91 -17.39 -15.06
CA LEU A 38 7.50 -17.03 -15.13
C LEU A 38 7.28 -15.89 -16.13
N GLN A 39 6.17 -15.97 -16.85
CA GLN A 39 5.84 -15.05 -17.93
C GLN A 39 4.93 -13.92 -17.43
N ALA A 40 5.09 -12.73 -18.03
CA ALA A 40 4.34 -11.49 -17.80
C ALA A 40 4.74 -10.57 -16.61
N PRO A 41 6.04 -10.26 -16.39
CA PRO A 41 6.46 -9.28 -15.37
C PRO A 41 5.93 -7.86 -15.63
N GLU A 42 5.56 -7.53 -16.87
CA GLU A 42 4.98 -6.24 -17.27
C GLU A 42 3.73 -5.86 -16.47
N HIS A 43 2.92 -6.84 -16.06
CA HIS A 43 1.73 -6.57 -15.26
C HIS A 43 2.07 -6.05 -13.87
N ALA A 44 3.11 -6.62 -13.24
CA ALA A 44 3.58 -6.18 -11.93
C ALA A 44 4.22 -4.78 -12.01
N TYR A 45 4.97 -4.49 -13.08
CA TYR A 45 5.51 -3.14 -13.32
C TYR A 45 4.40 -2.12 -13.57
N ALA A 46 3.41 -2.44 -14.40
CA ALA A 46 2.28 -1.56 -14.69
C ALA A 46 1.50 -1.25 -13.41
N LEU A 47 1.20 -2.27 -12.60
CA LEU A 47 0.52 -2.08 -11.32
C LEU A 47 1.36 -1.22 -10.36
N ALA A 48 2.68 -1.46 -10.27
CA ALA A 48 3.56 -0.64 -9.44
C ALA A 48 3.55 0.84 -9.84
N SER A 49 3.52 1.15 -11.14
CA SER A 49 3.37 2.52 -11.64
C SER A 49 2.03 3.15 -11.28
N VAL A 50 0.93 2.38 -11.30
CA VAL A 50 -0.38 2.86 -10.84
C VAL A 50 -0.35 3.19 -9.34
N LEU A 51 0.28 2.34 -8.52
CA LEU A 51 0.42 2.59 -7.08
C LEU A 51 1.24 3.86 -6.80
N GLU A 52 2.31 4.13 -7.54
CA GLU A 52 3.09 5.36 -7.41
C GLU A 52 2.31 6.63 -7.77
N LEU A 53 1.46 6.54 -8.80
CA LEU A 53 0.56 7.63 -9.16
C LEU A 53 -0.43 7.91 -8.01
N LEU A 54 -1.02 6.86 -7.43
CA LEU A 54 -1.91 6.98 -6.26
C LEU A 54 -1.17 7.55 -5.05
N ALA A 55 0.07 7.13 -4.80
CA ALA A 55 0.92 7.66 -3.73
C ALA A 55 1.20 9.17 -3.90
N THR A 56 1.39 9.63 -5.14
CA THR A 56 1.58 11.04 -5.46
C THR A 56 0.32 11.88 -5.23
N ARG A 57 -0.87 11.28 -5.42
CA ARG A 57 -2.17 11.95 -5.31
C ARG A 57 -2.92 11.64 -4.03
N MET A 58 -2.24 11.10 -3.01
CA MET A 58 -2.84 10.60 -1.77
C MET A 58 -3.72 11.62 -1.04
N ALA A 59 -3.35 12.90 -1.08
CA ALA A 59 -4.11 13.97 -0.44
C ALA A 59 -5.41 14.32 -1.18
N ASP A 60 -5.44 14.06 -2.49
CA ASP A 60 -6.55 14.39 -3.40
C ASP A 60 -7.53 13.21 -3.58
N LEU A 61 -7.15 12.02 -3.14
CA LEU A 61 -8.02 10.84 -3.17
C LEU A 61 -9.20 11.01 -2.21
N ASP A 62 -10.37 10.59 -2.69
CA ASP A 62 -11.57 10.42 -1.86
C ASP A 62 -11.23 9.53 -0.64
N PRO A 63 -11.57 9.90 0.60
CA PRO A 63 -11.15 9.16 1.79
C PRO A 63 -11.46 7.65 1.77
N PRO A 64 -12.63 7.18 1.31
CA PRO A 64 -12.90 5.75 1.15
C PRO A 64 -11.93 5.04 0.18
N VAL A 65 -11.61 5.68 -0.94
CA VAL A 65 -10.66 5.15 -1.93
C VAL A 65 -9.25 5.09 -1.33
N ARG A 66 -8.81 6.16 -0.66
CA ARG A 66 -7.51 6.16 0.04
C ARG A 66 -7.42 5.01 1.04
N THR A 67 -8.40 4.88 1.92
CA THR A 67 -8.42 3.81 2.93
C THR A 67 -8.37 2.43 2.28
N HIS A 68 -9.11 2.22 1.19
CA HIS A 68 -9.10 0.94 0.49
C HIS A 68 -7.74 0.63 -0.14
N VAL A 69 -7.13 1.60 -0.84
CA VAL A 69 -5.81 1.44 -1.48
C VAL A 69 -4.76 1.10 -0.43
N VAL A 70 -4.69 1.85 0.68
CA VAL A 70 -3.73 1.60 1.75
C VAL A 70 -3.91 0.20 2.35
N ARG A 71 -5.15 -0.23 2.58
CA ARG A 71 -5.44 -1.58 3.08
C ARG A 71 -4.94 -2.66 2.14
N VAL A 72 -5.27 -2.57 0.85
CA VAL A 72 -4.83 -3.54 -0.17
C VAL A 72 -3.30 -3.58 -0.28
N CYS A 73 -2.63 -2.43 -0.23
CA CYS A 73 -1.17 -2.36 -0.26
C CYS A 73 -0.53 -3.02 0.96
N ARG A 74 -1.09 -2.84 2.16
CA ARG A 74 -0.62 -3.52 3.38
C ARG A 74 -0.82 -5.03 3.29
N GLU A 75 -1.99 -5.47 2.82
CA GLU A 75 -2.26 -6.89 2.61
C GLU A 75 -1.29 -7.53 1.61
N LEU A 76 -0.97 -6.82 0.52
CA LEU A 76 -0.04 -7.27 -0.52
C LEU A 76 1.37 -7.56 0.01
N ILE A 77 1.89 -6.68 0.88
CA ILE A 77 3.24 -6.83 1.47
C ILE A 77 3.24 -7.71 2.72
N GLY A 78 2.10 -8.31 3.08
CA GLY A 78 1.97 -9.18 4.24
C GLY A 78 1.95 -8.45 5.58
N ASP A 79 1.64 -7.14 5.62
CA ASP A 79 1.34 -6.41 6.85
C ASP A 79 -0.13 -6.67 7.26
N PRO A 80 -0.38 -7.55 8.24
CA PRO A 80 -1.71 -8.10 8.49
C PRO A 80 -2.58 -7.18 9.37
N MET A 81 -2.16 -5.94 9.61
CA MET A 81 -2.72 -5.10 10.67
C MET A 81 -4.18 -4.68 10.46
N ASP A 82 -4.78 -4.96 9.29
CA ASP A 82 -6.17 -4.58 8.99
C ASP A 82 -6.99 -5.66 8.24
N ARG A 83 -6.86 -6.93 8.66
CA ARG A 83 -7.83 -7.97 8.28
C ARG A 83 -9.02 -7.93 9.25
N PRO A 84 -10.22 -7.44 8.87
CA PRO A 84 -11.39 -7.47 9.76
C PRO A 84 -11.79 -8.90 10.18
N ALA A 85 -11.51 -9.91 9.34
CA ALA A 85 -11.71 -11.32 9.65
C ALA A 85 -10.71 -11.89 10.68
N VAL A 86 -9.58 -11.21 10.94
CA VAL A 86 -8.50 -11.67 11.83
C VAL A 86 -8.30 -10.67 12.97
N ARG A 87 -9.39 -10.14 13.52
CA ARG A 87 -9.33 -9.37 14.77
C ARG A 87 -8.93 -10.31 15.90
N ARG A 88 -7.63 -10.42 16.19
CA ARG A 88 -7.10 -11.16 17.35
C ARG A 88 -7.71 -10.55 18.61
N THR A 89 -8.75 -11.16 19.15
CA THR A 89 -9.21 -10.91 20.51
C THR A 89 -8.07 -11.32 21.44
N ARG A 90 -7.37 -10.36 22.06
CA ARG A 90 -6.53 -10.63 23.23
C ARG A 90 -7.45 -11.23 24.29
N ARG A 91 -7.39 -12.55 24.48
CA ARG A 91 -8.00 -13.20 25.65
C ARG A 91 -7.19 -12.75 26.87
N ARG A 92 -7.93 -12.30 27.89
CA ARG A 92 -7.43 -11.95 29.22
C ARG A 92 -6.82 -13.16 29.90
#